data_AF-M1C0B8-F1
#
_entry.id   AF-M1C0B8-F1
#
_cell.length_a   1.000
_cell.length_b   1.000
_cell.length_c   1.000
_cell.angle_alpha   90.00
_cell.angle_beta   90.00
_cell.angle_gamma   90.00
#
_symmetry.space_group_name_H-M   'P 1'
#
loop_
_entity.id
_entity.type
_entity.pdbx_description
1 polymer ?
#
loop_
_entity_poly.entity_id
_entity_poly.type
_entity_poly.pdbx_seq_one_letter_code
_entity_poly.pdbx_strand_id
1 'polypeptide(L)'
;MEGKRSNTQPLTLIRKIKGFTRSIVEDLARGRAPLIYIDRFRNYCTDTSGNCSCSSGLSTGKEAISLKRECHARRLDVLLRVLVIVQQLLQENRHGSKRDIYYMHPTVFKEQSVVDRAINDICILLQCSRHNLNVVSVGNGLVMGWLRYVESGRKINCIGNPHTAYPIPVLVEEVDGILMSLSV
;
A
#
# COMPACT_ATOMS: atom_id res chain seq x y z
N MET A 1 10.24 -10.51 -17.85
CA MET A 1 9.46 -11.17 -16.77
C MET A 1 8.26 -10.29 -16.47
N GLU A 2 7.15 -10.56 -17.15
CA GLU A 2 5.87 -9.91 -16.90
C GLU A 2 5.37 -10.32 -15.52
N GLY A 3 5.55 -9.45 -14.54
CA GLY A 3 4.82 -9.55 -13.29
C GLY A 3 3.34 -9.38 -13.63
N LYS A 4 2.59 -10.49 -13.68
CA LYS A 4 1.13 -10.46 -13.59
C LYS A 4 0.79 -9.55 -12.41
N ARG A 5 0.43 -8.29 -12.69
CA ARG A 5 -0.32 -7.44 -11.76
C ARG A 5 -1.63 -8.17 -11.54
N SER A 6 -1.65 -9.12 -10.61
CA SER A 6 -2.87 -9.70 -10.11
C SER A 6 -3.61 -8.56 -9.44
N ASN A 7 -4.46 -7.90 -10.23
CA ASN A 7 -5.47 -6.99 -9.76
C ASN A 7 -6.29 -7.80 -8.75
N THR A 8 -5.89 -7.73 -7.48
CA THR A 8 -6.45 -8.56 -6.43
C THR A 8 -7.78 -7.92 -6.18
N GLN A 9 -8.83 -8.51 -6.78
CA GLN A 9 -10.16 -7.91 -6.76
C GLN A 9 -10.49 -7.43 -5.34
N PRO A 10 -10.98 -6.19 -5.15
CA PRO A 10 -11.28 -5.62 -3.83
C PRO A 10 -12.07 -6.57 -2.93
N LEU A 11 -12.95 -7.39 -3.52
CA LEU A 11 -13.71 -8.45 -2.85
C LEU A 11 -12.82 -9.50 -2.17
N THR A 12 -11.74 -9.92 -2.80
CA THR A 12 -10.77 -10.89 -2.25
C THR A 12 -10.04 -10.29 -1.06
N LEU A 13 -9.65 -9.01 -1.13
CA LEU A 13 -9.02 -8.31 -0.01
C LEU A 13 -10.00 -8.16 1.16
N ILE A 14 -11.25 -7.76 0.91
CA ILE A 14 -12.29 -7.67 1.94
C ILE A 14 -12.51 -9.03 2.61
N ARG A 15 -12.52 -10.13 1.84
CA ARG A 15 -12.61 -11.49 2.39
C ARG A 15 -11.41 -11.84 3.28
N LYS A 16 -10.18 -11.51 2.85
CA LYS A 16 -8.96 -11.71 3.66
C LYS A 16 -9.02 -10.91 4.95
N ILE A 17 -9.42 -9.63 4.90
CA ILE A 17 -9.57 -8.75 6.06
C ILE A 17 -10.60 -9.35 7.04
N LYS A 18 -11.78 -9.74 6.55
CA LYS A 18 -12.82 -10.38 7.38
C LYS A 18 -12.32 -11.69 8.02
N GLY A 19 -11.59 -12.52 7.27
CA GLY A 19 -11.00 -13.74 7.78
C GLY A 19 -9.97 -13.49 8.89
N PHE A 20 -9.10 -12.50 8.70
CA PHE A 20 -8.11 -12.08 9.69
C PHE A 20 -8.77 -11.57 10.97
N THR A 21 -9.72 -10.64 10.87
CA THR A 21 -10.43 -10.10 12.04
C THR A 21 -11.22 -11.18 12.77
N ARG A 22 -11.87 -12.09 12.03
CA ARG A 22 -12.57 -13.24 12.62
C ARG A 22 -11.62 -14.13 13.43
N SER A 23 -10.43 -14.43 12.90
CA SER A 23 -9.41 -15.20 13.62
C SER A 23 -9.06 -14.56 14.97
N ILE A 24 -8.87 -13.24 15.00
CA ILE A 24 -8.56 -12.50 16.23
C ILE A 24 -9.71 -12.60 17.23
N VAL A 25 -10.95 -12.39 16.78
CA VAL A 25 -12.14 -12.44 17.64
C VAL A 25 -12.35 -13.85 18.19
N GLU A 26 -12.15 -14.88 17.39
CA GLU A 26 -12.27 -16.27 17.84
C GLU A 26 -11.24 -16.64 18.90
N ASP A 27 -10.00 -16.17 18.79
CA ASP A 27 -8.98 -16.39 19.82
C ASP A 27 -9.34 -15.69 21.13
N LEU A 28 -9.80 -14.44 21.05
CA LEU A 28 -10.25 -13.68 22.23
C LEU A 28 -11.48 -14.32 22.89
N ALA A 29 -12.45 -14.79 22.11
CA ALA A 29 -13.64 -15.47 22.62
C ALA A 29 -13.32 -16.78 23.35
N ARG A 30 -12.22 -17.45 22.97
CA ARG A 30 -11.71 -18.66 23.63
C ARG A 30 -10.76 -18.37 24.79
N GLY A 31 -10.60 -17.09 25.18
CA GLY A 31 -9.70 -16.67 26.25
C GLY A 31 -8.21 -16.77 25.90
N ARG A 32 -7.86 -16.93 24.62
CA ARG A 32 -6.47 -16.96 24.17
C ARG A 32 -6.02 -15.57 23.72
N ALA A 33 -4.80 -15.20 24.08
CA ALA A 33 -4.22 -13.96 23.59
C ALA A 33 -3.84 -14.13 22.10
N PRO A 34 -4.39 -13.33 21.18
CA PRO A 34 -4.09 -13.42 19.76
C PRO A 34 -2.60 -13.13 19.52
N LEU A 35 -2.02 -13.91 18.62
CA LEU A 35 -0.61 -13.81 18.24
C LEU A 35 -0.51 -13.69 16.71
N ILE A 36 -0.07 -12.53 16.25
CA ILE A 36 -0.07 -12.17 14.84
C ILE A 36 1.36 -12.22 14.33
N TYR A 37 1.57 -12.96 13.24
CA TYR A 37 2.87 -13.04 12.58
C TYR A 37 2.91 -12.11 11.37
N ILE A 38 3.91 -11.26 11.31
CA ILE A 38 4.18 -10.37 10.18
C ILE A 38 5.55 -10.72 9.61
N ASP A 39 5.60 -11.03 8.31
CA ASP A 39 6.85 -11.29 7.62
C ASP A 39 7.68 -10.00 7.53
N ARG A 40 8.96 -10.08 7.86
CA ARG A 40 9.90 -8.96 7.74
C ARG A 40 10.66 -9.08 6.43
N PHE A 41 10.66 -7.99 5.68
CA PHE A 41 11.41 -7.85 4.44
C PHE A 41 12.56 -6.86 4.64
N ARG A 42 13.72 -7.15 4.06
CA ARG A 42 14.83 -6.19 4.00
C ARG A 42 14.70 -5.34 2.76
N ASN A 43 14.70 -4.02 2.96
CA ASN A 43 14.60 -3.04 1.87
C ASN A 43 15.97 -2.60 1.33
N TYR A 44 17.06 -3.10 1.91
CA TYR A 44 18.42 -2.77 1.48
C TYR A 44 19.39 -3.93 1.75
N CYS A 45 20.31 -4.11 0.82
CA CYS A 45 21.46 -4.99 1.00
C CYS A 45 22.48 -4.28 1.88
N THR A 46 23.00 -4.96 2.90
CA THR A 46 24.13 -4.46 3.71
C THR A 46 25.46 -5.08 3.30
N ASP A 47 25.45 -5.81 2.19
CA ASP A 47 26.62 -6.52 1.73
C ASP A 47 27.55 -5.53 1.03
N THR A 48 28.70 -5.26 1.65
CA THR A 48 29.75 -4.39 1.11
C THR A 48 30.60 -5.07 0.06
N SER A 49 30.41 -6.38 -0.19
CA SER A 49 31.20 -7.16 -1.15
C SER A 49 30.82 -6.90 -2.62
N GLY A 50 29.71 -6.20 -2.89
CA GLY A 50 29.23 -5.90 -4.24
C GLY A 50 28.67 -7.10 -5.00
N ASN A 51 28.69 -8.30 -4.42
CA ASN A 51 28.22 -9.54 -5.04
C ASN A 51 26.93 -10.04 -4.35
N CYS A 52 25.98 -9.13 -4.12
CA CYS A 52 24.81 -9.43 -3.31
C CYS A 52 23.73 -10.17 -4.12
N SER A 53 23.52 -11.45 -3.81
CA SER A 53 22.37 -12.23 -4.26
C SER A 53 21.15 -12.00 -3.35
N CYS A 54 20.85 -10.73 -3.05
CA CYS A 54 19.68 -10.38 -2.25
C CYS A 54 18.40 -10.66 -3.04
N SER A 55 17.72 -11.75 -2.72
CA SER A 55 16.36 -11.99 -3.18
C SER A 55 15.43 -11.00 -2.47
N SER A 56 15.11 -9.87 -3.11
CA SER A 56 14.17 -8.85 -2.61
C SER A 56 12.74 -9.39 -2.36
N GLY A 57 12.49 -10.67 -2.68
CA GLY A 57 11.22 -11.36 -2.46
C GLY A 57 11.17 -12.37 -1.30
N LEU A 58 12.28 -12.65 -0.59
CA LEU A 58 12.25 -13.58 0.56
C LEU A 58 12.15 -12.85 1.90
N SER A 59 11.24 -13.30 2.77
CA SER A 59 11.13 -12.81 4.14
C SER A 59 12.41 -13.13 4.92
N THR A 60 13.04 -12.13 5.49
CA THR A 60 14.24 -12.26 6.34
C THR A 60 13.91 -12.87 7.71
N GLY A 61 12.62 -12.89 8.10
CA GLY A 61 12.14 -13.55 9.30
C GLY A 61 10.69 -13.20 9.60
N LYS A 62 10.14 -13.72 10.71
CA LYS A 62 8.79 -13.40 11.19
C LYS A 62 8.86 -12.58 12.48
N GLU A 63 8.03 -11.56 12.58
CA GLU A 63 7.80 -10.81 13.82
C GLU A 63 6.47 -11.23 14.42
N ALA A 64 6.46 -11.57 15.71
CA ALA A 64 5.25 -11.94 16.45
C ALA A 64 4.75 -10.77 17.30
N ILE A 65 3.56 -10.26 16.99
CA ILE A 65 2.85 -9.25 17.78
C ILE A 65 1.89 -9.97 18.72
N SER A 66 1.95 -9.65 20.01
CA SER A 66 1.13 -10.28 21.05
C SER A 66 0.57 -9.24 21.99
N LEU A 67 -0.69 -9.38 22.38
CA LEU A 67 -1.36 -8.47 23.32
C LEU A 67 -0.79 -8.48 24.75
N LYS A 68 0.12 -9.40 25.09
CA LYS A 68 0.73 -9.49 26.43
C LYS A 68 1.68 -8.33 26.75
N ARG A 69 2.22 -7.63 25.73
CA ARG A 69 3.16 -6.52 25.91
C ARG A 69 2.48 -5.21 25.51
N GLU A 70 2.59 -4.18 26.35
CA GLU A 70 1.98 -2.87 26.07
C GLU A 70 2.44 -2.25 24.74
N CYS A 71 3.73 -2.38 24.40
CA CYS A 71 4.26 -1.87 23.13
C CYS A 71 3.62 -2.57 21.91
N HIS A 72 3.39 -3.88 22.00
CA HIS A 72 2.73 -4.65 20.97
C HIS A 72 1.23 -4.35 20.93
N ALA A 73 0.59 -4.11 22.07
CA ALA A 73 -0.82 -3.72 22.15
C ALA A 73 -1.07 -2.38 21.44
N ARG A 74 -0.22 -1.37 21.65
CA ARG A 74 -0.31 -0.09 20.92
C ARG A 74 -0.12 -0.26 19.42
N ARG A 75 0.87 -1.07 19.00
CA ARG A 75 1.09 -1.36 17.57
C ARG A 75 -0.11 -2.08 16.96
N LEU A 76 -0.72 -3.01 17.69
CA LEU A 76 -1.90 -3.72 17.22
C LEU A 76 -3.13 -2.81 17.15
N ASP A 77 -3.35 -1.93 18.13
CA ASP A 77 -4.44 -0.94 18.10
C ASP A 77 -4.34 -0.05 16.85
N VAL A 78 -3.16 0.48 16.55
CA VAL A 78 -2.90 1.25 15.33
C VAL A 78 -3.18 0.42 14.08
N LEU A 79 -2.66 -0.81 14.01
CA LEU A 79 -2.84 -1.69 12.85
C LEU A 79 -4.32 -1.99 12.60
N LEU A 80 -5.09 -2.31 13.64
CA LEU A 80 -6.52 -2.59 13.54
C LEU A 80 -7.31 -1.35 13.11
N ARG A 81 -7.00 -0.16 13.64
CA ARG A 81 -7.64 1.09 13.21
C ARG A 81 -7.40 1.38 11.73
N VAL A 82 -6.16 1.28 11.27
CA VAL A 82 -5.83 1.48 9.85
C VAL A 82 -6.51 0.41 8.99
N LEU A 83 -6.57 -0.84 9.46
CA LEU A 83 -7.24 -1.93 8.75
C LEU A 83 -8.74 -1.67 8.55
N VAL A 84 -9.42 -1.10 9.56
CA VAL A 84 -10.84 -0.70 9.45
C VAL A 84 -11.02 0.42 8.42
N ILE A 85 -10.15 1.44 8.43
CA ILE A 85 -10.19 2.53 7.45
C ILE A 85 -9.98 1.98 6.03
N VAL A 86 -8.98 1.11 5.85
CA VAL A 86 -8.72 0.45 4.56
C VAL A 86 -9.92 -0.41 4.12
N GLN A 87 -10.55 -1.14 5.04
CA GLN A 87 -11.75 -1.90 4.73
C GLN A 87 -12.88 -0.99 4.23
N GLN A 88 -13.09 0.17 4.86
CA GLN A 88 -14.10 1.15 4.45
C GLN A 88 -13.79 1.74 3.06
N LEU A 89 -12.53 2.11 2.81
CA LEU A 89 -12.08 2.60 1.51
C LEU A 89 -12.31 1.58 0.38
N LEU A 90 -12.07 0.30 0.66
CA LEU A 90 -12.33 -0.80 -0.29
C LEU A 90 -13.83 -1.05 -0.51
N GLN A 91 -14.67 -0.88 0.52
CA GLN A 91 -16.11 -1.09 0.43
C GLN A 91 -16.84 0.04 -0.29
N GLU A 92 -16.46 1.29 0.00
CA GLU A 92 -17.03 2.49 -0.63
C GLU A 92 -16.40 2.76 -2.02
N ASN A 93 -15.40 1.97 -2.42
CA ASN A 93 -14.57 2.19 -3.60
C ASN A 93 -14.02 3.63 -3.66
N ARG A 94 -13.58 4.13 -2.51
CA ARG A 94 -13.01 5.47 -2.34
C ARG A 94 -11.51 5.38 -2.10
N HIS A 95 -10.79 6.37 -2.58
CA HIS A 95 -9.36 6.50 -2.35
C HIS A 95 -9.10 7.46 -1.19
N GLY A 96 -8.10 7.11 -0.38
CA GLY A 96 -7.62 7.96 0.71
C GLY A 96 -6.12 8.13 0.63
N SER A 97 -5.61 9.32 0.95
CA SER A 97 -4.18 9.54 1.09
C SER A 97 -3.70 9.12 2.47
N LYS A 98 -2.39 8.90 2.60
CA LYS A 98 -1.74 8.69 3.91
C LYS A 98 -2.06 9.81 4.91
N ARG A 99 -2.19 11.05 4.43
CA ARG A 99 -2.54 12.20 5.28
C ARG A 99 -3.99 12.16 5.72
N ASP A 100 -4.90 11.74 4.85
CA ASP A 100 -6.32 11.59 5.20
C ASP A 100 -6.47 10.57 6.33
N ILE A 101 -5.78 9.43 6.24
CA ILE A 101 -5.75 8.41 7.30
C ILE A 101 -5.18 8.99 8.60
N TYR A 102 -4.06 9.72 8.54
CA TYR A 102 -3.44 10.34 9.71
C TYR A 102 -4.38 11.32 10.43
N TYR A 103 -5.16 12.10 9.70
CA TYR A 103 -6.07 13.09 10.29
C TYR A 103 -7.36 12.51 10.87
N MET A 104 -7.70 11.25 10.62
CA MET A 104 -8.86 10.61 11.24
C MET A 104 -8.69 10.46 12.76
N HIS A 105 -7.49 10.13 13.23
CA HIS A 105 -7.20 9.89 14.65
C HIS A 105 -5.80 10.41 15.06
N PRO A 106 -5.60 11.75 15.12
CA PRO A 106 -4.28 12.34 15.38
C PRO A 106 -3.73 11.98 16.77
N THR A 107 -4.60 11.82 17.76
CA THR A 107 -4.24 11.46 19.15
C THR A 107 -3.65 10.05 19.26
N VAL A 108 -4.09 9.13 18.41
CA VAL A 108 -3.63 7.74 18.39
C VAL A 108 -2.35 7.60 17.57
N PHE A 109 -2.31 8.20 16.37
CA PHE A 109 -1.18 8.00 15.47
C PHE A 109 0.05 8.79 15.86
N LYS A 110 -0.11 10.03 16.39
CA LYS A 110 0.95 10.99 16.75
C LYS A 110 1.85 11.40 15.57
N GLU A 111 2.52 10.43 14.95
CA GLU A 111 3.42 10.58 13.81
C GLU A 111 2.89 9.89 12.54
N GLN A 112 3.16 10.49 11.38
CA GLN A 112 2.82 9.89 10.07
C GLN A 112 3.64 8.63 9.76
N SER A 113 4.80 8.46 10.40
CA SER A 113 5.65 7.27 10.32
C SER A 113 4.93 6.01 10.81
N VAL A 114 4.09 6.17 11.84
CA VAL A 114 3.31 5.10 12.48
C VAL A 114 2.23 4.59 11.52
N VAL A 115 1.53 5.50 10.83
CA VAL A 115 0.54 5.16 9.80
C VAL A 115 1.20 4.44 8.62
N ASP A 116 2.37 4.91 8.17
CA ASP A 116 3.11 4.26 7.09
C ASP A 116 3.48 2.81 7.42
N ARG A 117 4.00 2.60 8.63
CA ARG A 117 4.36 1.27 9.11
C ARG A 117 3.15 0.36 9.17
N ALA A 118 2.01 0.86 9.68
CA ALA A 118 0.77 0.09 9.73
C ALA A 118 0.27 -0.28 8.32
N ILE A 119 0.30 0.64 7.36
CA ILE A 119 -0.06 0.36 5.96
C ILE A 119 0.84 -0.73 5.37
N ASN A 120 2.15 -0.66 5.62
CA ASN A 120 3.11 -1.68 5.16
C ASN A 120 2.85 -3.04 5.79
N ASP A 121 2.62 -3.08 7.11
CA ASP A 121 2.29 -4.30 7.85
C ASP A 121 1.01 -4.94 7.28
N ILE A 122 -0.01 -4.13 6.94
CA ILE A 122 -1.25 -4.60 6.30
C ILE A 122 -0.99 -5.13 4.87
N CYS A 123 -0.15 -4.46 4.08
CA CYS A 123 0.24 -4.92 2.75
C CYS A 123 0.88 -6.32 2.82
N ILE A 124 1.76 -6.52 3.82
CA ILE A 124 2.43 -7.80 4.06
C ILE A 124 1.41 -8.86 4.51
N LEU A 125 0.56 -8.54 5.49
CA LEU A 125 -0.46 -9.46 6.01
C LEU A 125 -1.45 -9.92 4.93
N LEU A 126 -1.87 -9.01 4.05
CA LEU A 126 -2.81 -9.32 2.97
C LEU A 126 -2.12 -9.82 1.69
N GLN A 127 -0.79 -9.80 1.65
CA GLN A 127 0.04 -10.09 0.47
C GLN A 127 -0.41 -9.28 -0.75
N CYS A 128 -0.47 -7.96 -0.58
CA CYS A 128 -0.90 -7.04 -1.62
C CYS A 128 0.01 -5.80 -1.70
N SER A 129 -0.06 -5.08 -2.81
CA SER A 129 0.62 -3.80 -2.97
C SER A 129 -0.19 -2.67 -2.31
N ARG A 130 0.46 -1.56 -1.98
CA ARG A 130 -0.20 -0.37 -1.42
C ARG A 130 -1.31 0.17 -2.32
N HIS A 131 -1.13 0.09 -3.64
CA HIS A 131 -2.11 0.54 -4.64
C HIS A 131 -3.43 -0.21 -4.53
N ASN A 132 -3.38 -1.51 -4.20
CA ASN A 132 -4.58 -2.34 -4.07
C ASN A 132 -5.38 -2.05 -2.78
N LEU A 133 -4.84 -1.28 -1.83
CA LEU A 133 -5.52 -0.90 -0.60
C LEU A 133 -6.38 0.36 -0.73
N ASN A 134 -6.51 0.92 -1.94
CA ASN A 134 -7.07 2.24 -2.19
C ASN A 134 -6.37 3.38 -1.43
N VAL A 135 -5.15 3.14 -0.96
CA VAL A 135 -4.32 4.17 -0.31
C VAL A 135 -3.32 4.71 -1.32
N VAL A 136 -3.49 5.97 -1.69
CA VAL A 136 -2.65 6.58 -2.73
C VAL A 136 -1.74 7.65 -2.14
N SER A 137 -0.50 7.72 -2.64
CA SER A 137 0.35 8.86 -2.34
C SER A 137 -0.15 10.07 -3.11
N VAL A 138 -0.18 11.25 -2.49
CA VAL A 138 -0.41 12.50 -3.23
C VAL A 138 0.73 12.63 -4.25
N GLY A 139 0.42 12.46 -5.52
CA GLY A 139 1.39 12.54 -6.61
C GLY A 139 1.62 14.00 -6.97
N ASN A 140 2.82 14.51 -6.70
CA ASN A 140 3.28 15.81 -7.21
C ASN A 140 4.16 15.66 -8.45
N GLY A 141 4.10 14.48 -9.11
CA GLY A 141 4.90 14.22 -10.29
C GLY A 141 4.40 15.04 -11.47
N LEU A 142 5.32 15.57 -12.26
CA LEU A 142 5.04 16.25 -13.52
C LEU A 142 5.68 15.46 -14.66
N VAL A 143 5.00 15.39 -15.80
CA VAL A 143 5.48 14.76 -17.02
C VAL A 143 5.45 15.75 -18.18
N MET A 144 6.53 15.74 -18.97
CA MET A 144 6.70 16.59 -20.15
C MET A 144 7.53 15.80 -21.18
N GLY A 145 7.24 15.98 -22.47
CA GLY A 145 8.02 15.40 -23.54
C GLY A 145 7.17 14.69 -24.60
N TRP A 146 7.80 13.79 -25.34
CA TRP A 146 7.25 13.17 -26.54
C TRP A 146 6.30 12.01 -26.21
N LEU A 147 5.31 12.30 -25.34
CA LEU A 147 4.43 11.36 -24.69
C LEU A 147 2.96 11.75 -24.88
N ARG A 148 2.13 10.76 -25.19
CA ARG A 148 0.67 10.85 -25.17
C ARG A 148 0.11 9.72 -24.32
N TYR A 149 -0.93 10.00 -23.53
CA TYR A 149 -1.66 8.99 -22.80
C TYR A 149 -3.14 9.37 -22.69
N VAL A 150 -3.98 8.42 -22.31
CA VAL A 150 -5.41 8.63 -22.08
C VAL A 150 -5.69 8.42 -20.60
N GLU A 151 -6.29 9.41 -19.94
CA GLU A 151 -6.73 9.31 -18.55
C GLU A 151 -8.26 9.39 -18.50
N SER A 152 -8.92 8.33 -18.03
CA SER A 152 -10.39 8.27 -17.91
C SER A 152 -11.13 8.68 -19.20
N GLY A 153 -10.56 8.32 -20.36
CA GLY A 153 -11.07 8.68 -21.70
C GLY A 153 -10.61 10.04 -22.27
N ARG A 154 -9.91 10.87 -21.48
CA ARG A 154 -9.34 12.15 -21.92
C ARG A 154 -7.93 11.95 -22.48
N LYS A 155 -7.70 12.34 -23.73
CA LYS A 155 -6.37 12.28 -24.35
C LYS A 155 -5.50 13.44 -23.86
N ILE A 156 -4.40 13.13 -23.17
CA ILE A 156 -3.41 14.10 -22.71
C ILE A 156 -2.20 14.03 -23.64
N ASN A 157 -1.83 15.18 -24.21
CA ASN A 157 -0.69 15.31 -25.11
C ASN A 157 0.40 16.16 -24.47
N CYS A 158 1.49 15.52 -24.05
CA CYS A 158 2.61 16.17 -23.37
C CYS A 158 3.57 16.89 -24.34
N ILE A 159 3.29 16.86 -25.65
CA ILE A 159 4.11 17.47 -26.72
C ILE A 159 3.74 18.93 -26.98
N GLY A 160 2.48 19.31 -26.72
CA GLY A 160 1.87 20.51 -27.29
C GLY A 160 2.52 21.84 -26.90
N ASN A 161 3.31 21.89 -25.81
CA ASN A 161 4.00 23.11 -25.39
C ASN A 161 5.28 22.77 -24.60
N PRO A 162 6.48 23.24 -25.02
CA PRO A 162 7.73 23.03 -24.31
C PRO A 162 7.83 23.73 -22.94
N HIS A 163 6.86 24.59 -22.59
CA HIS A 163 6.78 25.26 -21.28
C HIS A 163 5.67 24.71 -20.39
N THR A 164 4.96 23.66 -20.79
CA THR A 164 3.85 23.08 -20.02
C THR A 164 4.17 21.66 -19.62
N ALA A 165 4.19 21.42 -18.30
CA ALA A 165 4.25 20.08 -17.74
C ALA A 165 2.87 19.67 -17.23
N TYR A 166 2.52 18.40 -17.40
CA TYR A 166 1.23 17.85 -17.01
C TYR A 166 1.39 17.05 -15.71
N PRO A 167 0.42 17.12 -14.77
CA PRO A 167 0.47 16.30 -13.56
C PRO A 167 0.39 14.82 -13.93
N ILE A 168 1.16 13.99 -13.22
CA ILE A 168 1.05 12.54 -13.34
C ILE A 168 -0.24 12.10 -12.62
N PRO A 169 -1.13 11.38 -13.31
CA PRO A 169 -2.34 10.82 -12.72
C PRO A 169 -2.03 10.04 -11.45
N VAL A 170 -2.78 10.36 -10.40
CA VAL A 170 -2.70 9.64 -9.12
C VAL A 170 -3.20 8.20 -9.29
N LEU A 171 -4.16 8.00 -10.20
CA LEU A 171 -4.78 6.73 -10.56
C LEU A 171 -4.18 6.17 -11.84
N VAL A 172 -3.07 5.45 -11.71
CA VAL A 172 -2.36 4.84 -12.86
C VAL A 172 -3.20 3.77 -13.56
N GLU A 173 -4.21 3.20 -12.90
CA GLU A 173 -5.12 2.20 -13.50
C GLU A 173 -6.10 2.81 -14.51
N GLU A 174 -6.35 4.13 -14.44
CA GLU A 174 -7.19 4.84 -15.40
C GLU A 174 -6.39 5.39 -16.59
N VAL A 175 -5.08 5.11 -16.62
CA VAL A 175 -4.16 5.56 -17.66
C VAL A 175 -3.95 4.46 -18.70
N ASP A 176 -4.43 4.71 -19.91
CA ASP A 176 -4.33 3.81 -21.06
C ASP A 176 -3.60 4.44 -22.24
N GLY A 177 -3.16 3.60 -23.19
CA GLY A 177 -2.72 4.06 -24.51
C GLY A 177 -1.49 4.97 -24.47
N ILE A 178 -0.50 4.64 -23.64
CA ILE A 178 0.76 5.37 -23.56
C ILE A 178 1.54 5.21 -24.86
N LEU A 179 1.70 6.30 -25.60
CA LEU A 179 2.43 6.35 -26.87
C LEU A 179 3.59 7.32 -26.75
N MET A 180 4.79 6.81 -27.02
CA MET A 180 5.98 7.64 -27.21
C MET A 180 6.20 7.84 -28.70
N SER A 181 6.23 9.09 -29.16
CA SER A 181 6.62 9.37 -30.54
C SER A 181 8.14 9.35 -30.64
N LEU A 182 8.68 8.27 -31.20
CA LEU A 182 10.06 8.23 -31.70
C LEU A 182 10.02 8.76 -33.12
N SER A 183 10.50 9.98 -33.34
CA SER A 183 10.91 10.40 -34.68
C SER A 183 12.31 9.85 -34.91
N VAL A 184 12.41 8.89 -35.84
CA VAL A 184 13.65 8.55 -36.55
C VAL A 184 13.90 9.63 -37.60
#